data_AF-A0A096CL05-F1
#
_entry.id   AF-A0A096CL05-F1
#
_cell.length_a   1.000
_cell.length_b   1.000
_cell.length_c   1.000
_cell.angle_alpha   90.00
_cell.angle_beta   90.00
_cell.angle_gamma   90.00
#
_symmetry.space_group_name_H-M   'P 1'
#
loop_
_entity.id
_entity.type
_entity.pdbx_description
1 polymer ?
#
loop_
_entity_poly.entity_id
_entity_poly.type
_entity_poly.pdbx_seq_one_letter_code
_entity_poly.pdbx_strand_id
1 'polypeptide(L)'
;MERNAGYEIKRLLLYDDNKGFALGENLRAPDPYVTWKVTEEQGRRSFDWGHYFTTERAAVKDFLKRAGDYEKENSVFLASEGPQPDSFKYYSTQRPIDIGTFPKGGGNDPIRFQNYDKRLPVEGGAFLAWGELEYGKQLTDDELFCYELRPSRDNPDVWRRMDALAQVVGPWEDMRQLPEGRRLTEWSAEADAYVPTAKATVEKLMECTENIRVRRALLTGDRQPSIRDQLKAAQREALEHQGPEAPKKKAPDRGER
;
A
#
# COMPACT_ATOMS: atom_id res chain seq x y z
N MET A 1 -8.89 6.63 24.63
CA MET A 1 -7.72 6.69 23.73
C MET A 1 -6.55 7.27 24.49
N GLU A 2 -5.44 6.54 24.56
CA GLU A 2 -4.20 6.98 25.21
C GLU A 2 -3.51 8.04 24.33
N ARG A 3 -2.92 9.07 24.95
CA ARG A 3 -2.26 10.18 24.25
C ARG A 3 -0.91 10.48 24.87
N ASN A 4 0.08 10.78 24.02
CA ASN A 4 1.40 11.22 24.44
C ASN A 4 1.86 12.42 23.60
N ALA A 5 2.38 13.46 24.26
CA ALA A 5 2.90 14.68 23.61
C ALA A 5 1.94 15.32 22.57
N GLY A 6 0.63 15.18 22.76
CA GLY A 6 -0.39 15.68 21.83
C GLY A 6 -0.75 14.75 20.67
N TYR A 7 -0.12 13.58 20.56
CA TYR A 7 -0.46 12.54 19.59
C TYR A 7 -1.29 11.44 20.24
N GLU A 8 -2.20 10.86 19.46
CA GLU A 8 -3.02 9.73 19.84
C GLU A 8 -2.28 8.42 19.56
N ILE A 9 -2.22 7.53 20.55
CA ILE A 9 -1.60 6.22 20.39
C ILE A 9 -2.52 5.34 19.55
N LYS A 10 -2.13 5.11 18.29
CA LYS A 10 -2.84 4.28 17.32
C LYS A 10 -2.42 2.82 17.37
N ARG A 11 -1.20 2.56 17.86
CA ARG A 11 -0.68 1.21 18.04
C ARG A 11 0.30 1.17 19.18
N LEU A 12 0.34 0.06 19.90
CA LEU A 12 1.29 -0.19 20.98
C LEU A 12 1.60 -1.69 21.02
N LEU A 13 2.87 -2.04 21.06
CA LEU A 13 3.38 -3.37 21.37
C LEU A 13 4.08 -3.29 22.71
N LEU A 14 3.81 -4.23 23.62
CA LEU A 14 4.46 -4.39 24.90
C LEU A 14 4.88 -5.87 25.04
N TYR A 15 6.11 -6.10 25.41
CA TYR A 15 6.73 -7.41 25.57
C TYR A 15 6.73 -7.83 27.04
N ASP A 16 7.07 -9.10 27.29
CA ASP A 16 7.10 -9.73 28.61
C ASP A 16 8.15 -9.15 29.56
N ASP A 17 9.11 -8.40 29.03
CA ASP A 17 10.07 -7.59 29.78
C ASP A 17 9.56 -6.18 30.13
N ASN A 18 8.28 -5.92 29.91
CA ASN A 18 7.59 -4.63 30.09
C ASN A 18 8.13 -3.50 29.22
N LYS A 19 8.84 -3.79 28.12
CA LYS A 19 9.25 -2.80 27.13
C LYS A 19 8.48 -2.96 25.84
N GLY A 20 8.53 -1.98 24.96
CA GLY A 20 7.63 -1.95 23.84
C GLY A 20 7.86 -0.82 22.86
N PHE A 21 6.94 -0.69 21.91
CA PHE A 21 6.93 0.38 20.92
C PHE A 21 5.52 0.90 20.70
N ALA A 22 5.38 2.20 20.48
CA ALA A 22 4.10 2.83 20.16
C ALA A 22 4.17 3.63 18.85
N LEU A 23 3.04 3.71 18.14
CA LEU A 23 2.82 4.59 17.00
C LEU A 23 1.77 5.65 17.40
N GLY A 24 2.16 6.91 17.32
CA GLY A 24 1.33 8.08 17.58
C GLY A 24 0.97 8.84 16.31
N GLU A 25 -0.22 9.44 16.30
CA GLU A 25 -0.71 10.32 15.23
C GLU A 25 -1.23 11.66 15.77
N ASN A 26 -0.87 12.74 15.08
CA ASN A 26 -1.43 14.07 15.25
C ASN A 26 -1.37 14.83 13.93
N LEU A 27 -2.45 14.77 13.15
CA LEU A 27 -2.55 15.44 11.84
C LEU A 27 -2.39 16.97 11.88
N ARG A 28 -2.44 17.58 13.06
CA ARG A 28 -2.24 19.03 13.24
C ARG A 28 -0.77 19.40 13.52
N ALA A 29 0.11 18.42 13.69
CA ALA A 29 1.53 18.65 13.92
C ALA A 29 2.31 18.78 12.60
N PRO A 30 3.43 19.51 12.56
CA PRO A 30 4.32 19.58 11.38
C PRO A 30 4.80 18.20 10.92
N ASP A 31 5.07 17.32 11.88
CA ASP A 31 5.32 15.90 11.66
C ASP A 31 4.15 15.10 12.23
N PRO A 32 3.20 14.64 11.40
CA PRO A 32 1.95 14.07 11.89
C PRO A 32 2.08 12.72 12.57
N TYR A 33 3.19 12.01 12.40
CA TYR A 33 3.36 10.66 12.89
C TYR A 33 4.62 10.53 13.73
N VAL A 34 4.58 9.67 14.75
CA VAL A 34 5.71 9.48 15.65
C VAL A 34 5.77 8.05 16.17
N THR A 35 6.96 7.51 16.36
CA THR A 35 7.18 6.21 17.00
C THR A 35 7.96 6.38 18.30
N TRP A 36 7.55 5.68 19.37
CA TRP A 36 8.22 5.70 20.67
C TRP A 36 8.68 4.30 21.09
N LYS A 37 9.70 4.26 21.93
CA LYS A 37 9.91 3.15 22.86
C LYS A 37 8.99 3.33 24.05
N VAL A 38 8.41 2.24 24.53
CA VAL A 38 7.54 2.22 25.69
C VAL A 38 8.16 1.37 26.78
N THR A 39 8.07 1.83 28.03
CA THR A 39 8.38 1.02 29.20
C THR A 39 7.21 1.09 30.16
N GLU A 40 6.76 -0.05 30.68
CA GLU A 40 5.68 -0.13 31.66
C GLU A 40 6.26 -0.49 33.04
N GLU A 41 6.24 0.47 33.96
CA GLU A 41 6.69 0.28 35.34
C GLU A 41 5.53 0.57 36.30
N GLN A 42 5.22 -0.37 37.19
CA GLN A 42 4.18 -0.20 38.21
C GLN A 42 2.81 0.23 37.64
N GLY A 43 2.46 -0.25 36.45
CA GLY A 43 1.20 0.09 35.77
C GLY A 43 1.18 1.48 35.12
N ARG A 44 2.33 2.15 35.02
CA ARG A 44 2.48 3.43 34.32
C ARG A 44 3.42 3.28 33.13
N ARG A 45 2.98 3.76 31.98
CA ARG A 45 3.75 3.73 30.73
C ARG A 45 4.56 5.02 30.57
N SER A 46 5.85 4.88 30.28
CA SER A 46 6.71 5.96 29.79
C SER A 46 6.89 5.82 28.27
N PHE A 47 6.95 6.95 27.57
CA PHE A 47 7.15 7.01 26.13
C PHE A 47 8.42 7.81 25.83
N ASP A 48 9.44 7.12 25.34
CA ASP A 48 10.79 7.65 25.20
C ASP A 48 11.31 7.44 23.76
N TRP A 49 12.36 8.18 23.37
CA TRP A 49 13.04 8.02 22.07
C TRP A 49 12.10 8.13 20.85
N GLY A 50 11.40 9.27 20.75
CA GLY A 50 10.45 9.59 19.68
C GLY A 50 11.12 9.81 18.33
N HIS A 51 10.75 9.08 17.28
CA HIS A 51 11.09 9.41 15.89
C HIS A 51 9.87 10.00 15.21
N TYR A 52 10.01 11.21 14.64
CA TYR A 52 8.92 11.94 14.02
C TYR A 52 8.98 11.84 12.50
N PHE A 53 7.81 11.80 11.86
CA PHE A 53 7.67 11.58 10.43
C PHE A 53 6.56 12.43 9.84
N THR A 54 6.81 12.95 8.64
CA THR A 54 5.82 13.66 7.83
C THR A 54 4.82 12.72 7.16
N THR A 55 5.10 11.41 7.10
CA THR A 55 4.23 10.43 6.44
C THR A 55 4.02 9.19 7.32
N GLU A 56 2.80 8.68 7.31
CA GLU A 56 2.41 7.51 8.09
C GLU A 56 3.23 6.28 7.70
N ARG A 57 3.43 6.10 6.40
CA ARG A 57 4.18 4.96 5.87
C ARG A 57 5.61 4.91 6.40
N ALA A 58 6.26 6.06 6.55
CA ALA A 58 7.60 6.11 7.13
C ALA A 58 7.58 5.73 8.62
N ALA A 59 6.59 6.23 9.36
CA ALA A 59 6.40 5.89 10.78
C ALA A 59 6.08 4.42 11.00
N VAL A 60 5.18 3.83 10.21
CA VAL A 60 4.84 2.40 10.27
C VAL A 60 6.06 1.54 9.94
N LYS A 61 6.86 1.92 8.94
CA LYS A 61 8.09 1.22 8.59
C LYS A 61 9.11 1.25 9.73
N ASP A 62 9.31 2.42 10.35
CA ASP A 62 10.21 2.57 11.51
C ASP A 62 9.70 1.76 12.71
N PHE A 63 8.40 1.81 12.99
CA PHE A 63 7.76 1.05 14.07
C PHE A 63 8.00 -0.45 13.94
N LEU A 64 7.69 -1.03 12.77
CA LEU A 64 7.86 -2.46 12.51
C LEU A 64 9.34 -2.87 12.55
N LYS A 65 10.23 -2.02 12.01
CA LYS A 65 11.67 -2.27 12.05
C LYS A 65 12.16 -2.32 13.50
N ARG A 66 11.81 -1.33 14.32
CA ARG A 66 12.23 -1.23 15.72
C ARG A 66 11.71 -2.39 16.57
N ALA A 67 10.45 -2.77 16.38
CA ALA A 67 9.84 -3.92 17.04
C ALA A 67 10.54 -5.24 16.65
N GLY A 68 10.72 -5.48 15.35
CA GLY A 68 11.36 -6.70 14.86
C GLY A 68 12.84 -6.83 15.22
N ASP A 69 13.59 -5.71 15.20
CA ASP A 69 14.98 -5.68 15.68
C ASP A 69 15.03 -6.06 17.17
N TYR A 70 14.09 -5.54 17.98
CA TYR A 70 14.02 -5.80 19.42
C TYR A 70 13.69 -7.26 19.76
N GLU A 71 12.70 -7.85 19.10
CA GLU A 71 12.31 -9.26 19.27
C GLU A 71 13.49 -10.19 18.99
N LYS A 72 14.21 -9.92 17.90
CA LYS A 72 15.35 -10.73 17.47
C LYS A 72 16.54 -10.62 18.43
N GLU A 73 16.80 -9.43 18.97
CA GLU A 73 17.94 -9.18 19.86
C GLU A 73 17.69 -9.69 21.29
N ASN A 74 16.45 -9.66 21.77
CA ASN A 74 16.15 -9.85 23.19
C ASN A 74 15.43 -11.18 23.50
N SER A 75 15.06 -11.96 22.49
CA SER A 75 14.30 -13.23 22.66
C SER A 75 13.03 -13.05 23.52
N VAL A 76 12.38 -11.91 23.35
CA VAL A 76 11.18 -11.51 24.11
C VAL A 76 9.92 -11.97 23.39
N PHE A 77 8.87 -12.20 24.17
CA PHE A 77 7.55 -12.53 23.66
C PHE A 77 6.60 -11.35 23.85
N LEU A 78 5.73 -11.13 22.87
CA LEU A 78 4.71 -10.08 22.98
C LEU A 78 3.76 -10.41 24.14
N ALA A 79 3.76 -9.57 25.17
CA ALA A 79 2.94 -9.75 26.37
C ALA A 79 1.61 -8.99 26.32
N SER A 80 1.59 -7.83 25.66
CA SER A 80 0.38 -7.04 25.47
C SER A 80 0.47 -6.21 24.19
N GLU A 81 -0.57 -6.26 23.39
CA GLU A 81 -0.82 -5.28 22.33
C GLU A 81 -1.78 -4.23 22.88
N GLY A 82 -1.47 -2.94 22.73
CA GLY A 82 -2.42 -1.86 23.00
C GLY A 82 -3.46 -1.76 21.87
N PRO A 83 -4.14 -0.61 21.67
CA PRO A 83 -5.29 -0.55 20.77
C PRO A 83 -4.93 -1.02 19.36
N GLN A 84 -5.47 -2.17 18.96
CA GLN A 84 -5.63 -2.63 17.59
C GLN A 84 -7.09 -2.38 17.21
N PRO A 85 -7.49 -2.38 15.93
CA PRO A 85 -8.90 -2.64 15.62
C PRO A 85 -9.33 -3.92 16.36
N ASP A 86 -10.48 -3.89 17.04
CA ASP A 86 -10.99 -5.03 17.83
C ASP A 86 -11.11 -6.31 16.98
N SER A 87 -11.31 -6.14 15.68
CA SER A 87 -11.21 -7.19 14.66
C SER A 87 -10.96 -6.62 13.26
N PHE A 88 -10.40 -7.44 12.37
CA PHE A 88 -10.28 -7.17 10.93
C PHE A 88 -11.39 -7.90 10.19
N LYS A 89 -12.16 -7.18 9.38
CA LYS A 89 -13.31 -7.73 8.67
C LYS A 89 -12.99 -8.07 7.22
N TYR A 90 -13.44 -9.23 6.77
CA TYR A 90 -13.28 -9.72 5.41
C TYR A 90 -14.60 -10.29 4.89
N TYR A 91 -14.79 -10.24 3.58
CA TYR A 91 -15.97 -10.75 2.91
C TYR A 91 -15.59 -11.90 1.98
N SER A 92 -16.34 -13.00 2.08
CA SER A 92 -16.29 -14.04 1.05
C SER A 92 -17.17 -13.63 -0.11
N THR A 93 -16.58 -13.39 -1.28
CA THR A 93 -17.32 -12.83 -2.41
C THR A 93 -17.71 -13.88 -3.45
N GLN A 94 -16.93 -14.95 -3.60
CA GLN A 94 -17.12 -15.94 -4.66
C GLN A 94 -17.98 -17.14 -4.22
N ARG A 95 -17.92 -17.52 -2.94
CA ARG A 95 -18.59 -18.71 -2.40
C ARG A 95 -19.07 -18.51 -0.96
N PRO A 96 -20.07 -19.27 -0.49
CA PRO A 96 -20.42 -19.35 0.93
C PRO A 96 -19.21 -19.72 1.80
N ILE A 97 -19.26 -19.30 3.07
CA ILE A 97 -18.23 -19.64 4.05
C ILE A 97 -18.44 -21.09 4.50
N ASP A 98 -17.42 -21.93 4.28
CA ASP A 98 -17.41 -23.34 4.65
C ASP A 98 -15.97 -23.77 5.05
N ILE A 99 -15.83 -25.02 5.50
CA ILE A 99 -14.54 -25.61 5.82
C ILE A 99 -13.63 -25.53 4.60
N GLY A 100 -12.46 -24.89 4.78
CA GLY A 100 -11.46 -24.73 3.72
C GLY A 100 -11.68 -23.51 2.81
N THR A 101 -12.69 -22.68 3.06
CA THR A 101 -12.90 -21.43 2.30
C THR A 101 -12.32 -20.20 2.99
N PHE A 102 -11.55 -20.40 4.06
CA PHE A 102 -10.87 -19.34 4.80
C PHE A 102 -9.61 -19.89 5.47
N PRO A 103 -8.59 -19.05 5.71
CA PRO A 103 -7.37 -19.46 6.37
C PRO A 103 -7.63 -19.89 7.82
N LYS A 104 -6.96 -20.97 8.24
CA LYS A 104 -7.01 -21.49 9.61
C LYS A 104 -5.60 -21.85 10.05
N GLY A 105 -5.32 -21.75 11.35
CA GLY A 105 -4.02 -22.05 11.93
C GLY A 105 -3.06 -20.86 11.95
N GLY A 106 -1.79 -21.11 12.24
CA GLY A 106 -0.76 -20.06 12.30
C GLY A 106 -0.92 -19.05 13.46
N GLY A 107 -1.82 -19.32 14.41
CA GLY A 107 -2.12 -18.40 15.51
C GLY A 107 -2.97 -17.18 15.10
N ASN A 108 -3.69 -17.27 13.98
CA ASN A 108 -4.65 -16.27 13.53
C ASN A 108 -5.95 -16.93 13.03
N ASP A 109 -6.61 -17.68 13.90
CA ASP A 109 -7.93 -18.25 13.59
C ASP A 109 -9.02 -17.15 13.58
N PRO A 110 -10.08 -17.32 12.78
CA PRO A 110 -11.17 -16.35 12.76
C PRO A 110 -11.90 -16.32 14.11
N ILE A 111 -12.13 -15.11 14.61
CA ILE A 111 -12.89 -14.83 15.82
C ILE A 111 -14.36 -15.12 15.59
N ARG A 112 -14.87 -14.70 14.43
CA ARG A 112 -16.27 -14.86 14.04
C ARG A 112 -16.37 -15.03 12.54
N PHE A 113 -17.39 -15.76 12.12
CA PHE A 113 -17.85 -15.73 10.75
C PHE A 113 -19.36 -15.84 10.69
N GLN A 114 -19.95 -15.26 9.65
CA GLN A 114 -21.37 -15.32 9.38
C GLN A 114 -21.58 -15.56 7.89
N ASN A 115 -22.24 -16.67 7.59
CA ASN A 115 -22.73 -16.95 6.24
C ASN A 115 -24.09 -16.28 6.07
N TYR A 116 -24.35 -15.76 4.88
CA TYR A 116 -25.66 -15.22 4.51
C TYR A 116 -26.43 -16.28 3.72
N ASP A 117 -27.76 -16.31 3.87
CA ASP A 117 -28.61 -17.29 3.15
C ASP A 117 -28.54 -17.13 1.62
N LYS A 118 -28.22 -15.92 1.16
CA LYS A 118 -28.03 -15.55 -0.23
C LYS A 118 -26.94 -14.51 -0.34
N ARG A 119 -26.44 -14.29 -1.56
CA ARG A 119 -25.48 -13.21 -1.81
C ARG A 119 -26.14 -11.84 -1.58
N LEU A 120 -25.63 -11.06 -0.62
CA LEU A 120 -26.17 -9.77 -0.20
C LEU A 120 -25.26 -8.61 -0.61
N PRO A 121 -25.82 -7.42 -0.89
CA PRO A 121 -25.04 -6.21 -1.05
C PRO A 121 -24.41 -5.80 0.28
N VAL A 122 -23.10 -5.55 0.26
CA VAL A 122 -22.31 -5.08 1.41
C VAL A 122 -21.62 -3.77 1.05
N GLU A 123 -21.04 -3.09 2.03
CA GLU A 123 -20.24 -1.86 1.83
C GLU A 123 -21.03 -0.78 1.04
N GLY A 124 -22.25 -0.46 1.49
CA GLY A 124 -23.12 0.51 0.81
C GLY A 124 -23.59 0.07 -0.59
N GLY A 125 -23.52 -1.23 -0.90
CA GLY A 125 -23.86 -1.78 -2.20
C GLY A 125 -22.71 -1.74 -3.22
N ALA A 126 -21.47 -1.55 -2.76
CA ALA A 126 -20.30 -1.54 -3.63
C ALA A 126 -20.03 -2.91 -4.30
N PHE A 127 -20.36 -4.02 -3.60
CA PHE A 127 -20.28 -5.37 -4.14
C PHE A 127 -21.20 -6.35 -3.38
N LEU A 128 -21.29 -7.59 -3.87
CA LEU A 128 -22.09 -8.67 -3.28
C LEU A 128 -21.19 -9.70 -2.58
N ALA A 129 -21.55 -10.10 -1.36
CA ALA A 129 -20.84 -11.10 -0.57
C ALA A 129 -21.77 -12.24 -0.12
N TRP A 130 -21.21 -13.41 0.11
CA TRP A 130 -21.89 -14.57 0.69
C TRP A 130 -21.78 -14.63 2.21
N GLY A 131 -20.85 -13.87 2.79
CA GLY A 131 -20.68 -13.84 4.23
C GLY A 131 -19.50 -12.97 4.62
N GLU A 132 -19.31 -12.86 5.93
CA GLU A 132 -18.25 -12.08 6.56
C GLU A 132 -17.45 -12.93 7.55
N LEU A 133 -16.16 -12.59 7.66
CA LEU A 133 -15.18 -13.18 8.57
C LEU A 133 -14.54 -12.04 9.37
N GLU A 134 -14.27 -12.30 10.63
CA GLU A 134 -13.53 -11.41 11.52
C GLU A 134 -12.30 -12.13 12.06
N TYR A 135 -11.14 -11.47 12.00
CA TYR A 135 -9.87 -11.98 12.52
C TYR A 135 -9.30 -11.02 13.56
N GLY A 136 -8.53 -11.56 14.51
CA GLY A 136 -7.80 -10.73 15.48
C GLY A 136 -6.56 -10.07 14.88
N LYS A 137 -5.99 -10.66 13.82
CA LYS A 137 -4.86 -10.11 13.08
C LYS A 137 -5.17 -10.03 11.60
N GLN A 138 -4.51 -9.08 10.94
CA GLN A 138 -4.64 -8.88 9.51
C GLN A 138 -4.18 -10.13 8.73
N LEU A 139 -4.98 -10.54 7.75
CA LEU A 139 -4.60 -11.54 6.77
C LEU A 139 -3.57 -10.99 5.78
N THR A 140 -2.67 -11.86 5.32
CA THR A 140 -1.67 -11.54 4.28
C THR A 140 -2.30 -11.45 2.90
N ASP A 141 -1.65 -10.75 1.96
CA ASP A 141 -2.11 -10.67 0.57
C ASP A 141 -2.25 -12.06 -0.09
N ASP A 142 -1.35 -12.99 0.24
CA ASP A 142 -1.41 -14.38 -0.25
C ASP A 142 -2.64 -15.12 0.29
N GLU A 143 -2.97 -14.97 1.57
CA GLU A 143 -4.19 -15.56 2.15
C GLU A 143 -5.45 -14.95 1.53
N LEU A 144 -5.47 -13.62 1.34
CA LEU A 144 -6.58 -12.96 0.66
C LEU A 144 -6.77 -13.48 -0.76
N PHE A 145 -5.67 -13.67 -1.49
CA PHE A 145 -5.70 -14.21 -2.84
C PHE A 145 -6.15 -15.68 -2.88
N CYS A 146 -5.50 -16.56 -2.10
CA CYS A 146 -5.77 -17.99 -2.09
C CYS A 146 -7.20 -18.32 -1.64
N TYR A 147 -7.75 -17.55 -0.71
CA TYR A 147 -9.10 -17.75 -0.20
C TYR A 147 -10.14 -16.85 -0.87
N GLU A 148 -9.72 -15.99 -1.81
CA GLU A 148 -10.57 -15.04 -2.55
C GLU A 148 -11.39 -14.12 -1.62
N LEU A 149 -10.76 -13.73 -0.50
CA LEU A 149 -11.35 -12.86 0.50
C LEU A 149 -11.12 -11.41 0.12
N ARG A 150 -12.13 -10.58 0.33
CA ARG A 150 -12.04 -9.14 0.13
C ARG A 150 -12.02 -8.43 1.47
N PRO A 151 -11.01 -7.61 1.78
CA PRO A 151 -10.98 -6.88 3.04
C PRO A 151 -12.06 -5.79 3.05
N SER A 152 -12.63 -5.52 4.24
CA SER A 152 -13.55 -4.40 4.43
C SER A 152 -12.83 -3.07 4.22
N ARG A 153 -13.57 -2.06 3.76
CA ARG A 153 -12.99 -0.72 3.57
C ARG A 153 -12.56 -0.07 4.88
N ASP A 154 -13.17 -0.49 6.00
CA ASP A 154 -12.90 0.03 7.33
C ASP A 154 -11.64 -0.59 7.95
N ASN A 155 -11.08 -1.63 7.34
CA ASN A 155 -9.78 -2.15 7.74
C ASN A 155 -8.73 -1.05 7.51
N PRO A 156 -7.87 -0.74 8.50
CA PRO A 156 -6.98 0.43 8.44
C PRO A 156 -6.05 0.46 7.22
N ASP A 157 -5.57 -0.69 6.76
CA ASP A 157 -4.73 -0.84 5.57
C ASP A 157 -5.48 -0.50 4.27
N VAL A 158 -6.75 -0.89 4.18
CA VAL A 158 -7.59 -0.66 3.01
C VAL A 158 -7.99 0.80 2.91
N TRP A 159 -8.50 1.38 4.00
CA TRP A 159 -8.87 2.78 4.03
C TRP A 159 -7.70 3.69 3.62
N ARG A 160 -6.51 3.50 4.21
CA ARG A 160 -5.29 4.25 3.86
C ARG A 160 -4.93 4.14 2.38
N ARG A 161 -5.04 2.94 1.82
CA ARG A 161 -4.78 2.70 0.40
C ARG A 161 -5.82 3.41 -0.48
N MET A 162 -7.10 3.39 -0.10
CA MET A 162 -8.15 4.06 -0.84
C MET A 162 -7.98 5.59 -0.82
N ASP A 163 -7.61 6.18 0.33
CA ASP A 163 -7.35 7.62 0.43
C ASP A 163 -6.18 8.06 -0.47
N ALA A 164 -5.10 7.27 -0.49
CA ALA A 164 -3.97 7.55 -1.37
C ALA A 164 -4.36 7.49 -2.86
N LEU A 165 -5.17 6.50 -3.25
CA LEU A 165 -5.68 6.38 -4.62
C LEU A 165 -6.64 7.51 -4.97
N ALA A 166 -7.48 7.95 -4.02
CA ALA A 166 -8.42 9.04 -4.23
C ALA A 166 -7.71 10.36 -4.58
N GLN A 167 -6.56 10.65 -3.97
CA GLN A 167 -5.77 11.83 -4.33
C GLN A 167 -5.23 11.82 -5.76
N VAL A 168 -5.11 10.65 -6.38
CA VAL A 168 -4.68 10.52 -7.79
C VAL A 168 -5.88 10.57 -8.71
N VAL A 169 -6.96 9.88 -8.34
CA VAL A 169 -8.17 9.75 -9.15
C VAL A 169 -8.97 11.05 -9.18
N GLY A 170 -9.18 11.71 -8.04
CA GLY A 170 -10.05 12.88 -7.93
C GLY A 170 -9.67 14.08 -8.81
N PRO A 171 -8.41 14.55 -8.80
CA PRO A 171 -7.98 15.60 -9.71
C PRO A 171 -8.15 15.21 -11.19
N TRP A 172 -7.96 13.93 -11.52
CA TRP A 172 -8.17 13.44 -12.87
C TRP A 172 -9.65 13.39 -13.26
N GLU A 173 -10.55 13.02 -12.33
CA GLU A 173 -12.00 13.05 -12.55
C GLU A 173 -12.49 14.48 -12.80
N ASP A 174 -11.97 15.46 -12.06
CA ASP A 174 -12.28 16.89 -12.25
C ASP A 174 -11.76 17.40 -13.59
N MET A 175 -10.52 17.08 -13.95
CA MET A 175 -9.94 17.41 -15.26
C MET A 175 -10.78 16.84 -16.41
N ARG A 176 -11.36 15.65 -16.21
CA ARG A 176 -12.23 14.98 -17.18
C ARG A 176 -13.68 15.46 -17.12
N GLN A 177 -14.05 16.30 -16.16
CA GLN A 177 -15.40 16.78 -15.91
C GLN A 177 -16.41 15.62 -15.81
N LEU A 178 -16.04 14.55 -15.09
CA LEU A 178 -16.93 13.41 -14.95
C LEU A 178 -18.18 13.78 -14.14
N PRO A 179 -19.39 13.37 -14.57
CA PRO A 179 -20.60 13.60 -13.81
C PRO A 179 -20.57 12.81 -12.51
N GLU A 180 -21.14 13.37 -11.44
CA GLU A 180 -21.10 12.85 -10.06
C GLU A 180 -21.48 11.36 -9.97
N GLY A 181 -22.53 10.92 -10.68
CA GLY A 181 -22.95 9.52 -10.68
C GLY A 181 -21.96 8.51 -11.27
N ARG A 182 -20.87 8.97 -11.91
CA ARG A 182 -19.77 8.14 -12.44
C ARG A 182 -18.47 8.29 -11.67
N ARG A 183 -18.39 9.21 -10.71
CA ARG A 183 -17.17 9.46 -9.95
C ARG A 183 -16.96 8.38 -8.88
N LEU A 184 -15.69 8.06 -8.66
CA LEU A 184 -15.23 7.21 -7.56
C LEU A 184 -14.77 8.06 -6.37
N THR A 185 -14.53 9.35 -6.57
CA THR A 185 -14.10 10.27 -5.51
C THR A 185 -14.99 11.50 -5.45
N GLU A 186 -15.04 12.10 -4.26
CA GLU A 186 -15.68 13.38 -3.99
C GLU A 186 -14.73 14.28 -3.22
N TRP A 187 -14.85 15.59 -3.40
CA TRP A 187 -14.07 16.57 -2.64
C TRP A 187 -14.71 16.77 -1.26
N SER A 188 -13.97 16.52 -0.18
CA SER A 188 -14.41 16.83 1.17
C SER A 188 -13.77 18.14 1.63
N ALA A 189 -14.58 19.18 1.82
CA ALA A 189 -14.12 20.45 2.36
C ALA A 189 -13.66 20.34 3.83
N GLU A 190 -14.19 19.38 4.59
CA GLU A 190 -13.79 19.14 5.98
C GLU A 190 -12.41 18.50 6.07
N ALA A 191 -12.10 17.58 5.16
CA ALA A 191 -10.81 16.91 5.10
C ALA A 191 -9.77 17.66 4.23
N ASP A 192 -10.20 18.69 3.49
CA ASP A 192 -9.42 19.40 2.48
C ASP A 192 -8.73 18.45 1.48
N ALA A 193 -9.45 17.40 1.09
CA ALA A 193 -8.90 16.29 0.31
C ALA A 193 -9.99 15.57 -0.50
N TYR A 194 -9.57 14.80 -1.52
CA TYR A 194 -10.48 13.87 -2.19
C TYR A 194 -10.71 12.63 -1.34
N VAL A 195 -11.96 12.26 -1.11
CA VAL A 195 -12.34 11.05 -0.37
C VAL A 195 -13.03 10.05 -1.29
N PRO A 196 -12.86 8.73 -1.08
CA PRO A 196 -13.58 7.72 -1.84
C PRO A 196 -15.09 7.76 -1.56
N THR A 197 -15.92 7.69 -2.61
CA THR A 197 -17.38 7.63 -2.40
C THR A 197 -17.81 6.30 -1.74
N ALA A 198 -19.06 6.24 -1.28
CA ALA A 198 -19.64 5.03 -0.70
C ALA A 198 -19.57 3.81 -1.65
N LYS A 199 -19.62 4.02 -2.97
CA LYS A 199 -19.61 2.95 -3.99
C LYS A 199 -18.21 2.61 -4.52
N ALA A 200 -17.20 3.38 -4.12
CA ALA A 200 -15.82 3.14 -4.50
C ALA A 200 -15.30 1.90 -3.77
N THR A 201 -14.56 1.06 -4.51
CA THR A 201 -13.77 -0.02 -3.93
C THR A 201 -12.31 0.23 -4.25
N VAL A 202 -11.41 -0.37 -3.46
CA VAL A 202 -9.96 -0.27 -3.68
C VAL A 202 -9.58 -0.69 -5.10
N GLU A 203 -10.21 -1.74 -5.65
CA GLU A 203 -9.94 -2.26 -6.98
C GLU A 203 -10.38 -1.30 -8.09
N LYS A 204 -11.55 -0.69 -7.98
CA LYS A 204 -12.01 0.32 -8.95
C LYS A 204 -11.08 1.53 -8.98
N LEU A 205 -10.64 1.98 -7.80
CA LEU A 205 -9.69 3.08 -7.68
C LEU A 205 -8.31 2.71 -8.25
N MET A 206 -7.81 1.50 -7.98
CA MET A 206 -6.56 1.00 -8.56
C MET A 206 -6.64 0.90 -10.08
N GLU A 207 -7.72 0.34 -10.62
CA GLU A 207 -7.94 0.25 -12.06
C GLU A 207 -7.96 1.64 -12.71
N CYS A 208 -8.64 2.61 -12.08
CA CYS A 208 -8.63 3.99 -12.55
C CYS A 208 -7.21 4.58 -12.54
N THR A 209 -6.47 4.37 -11.45
CA THR A 209 -5.09 4.86 -11.28
C THR A 209 -4.14 4.28 -12.34
N GLU A 210 -4.27 2.99 -12.65
CA GLU A 210 -3.48 2.35 -13.70
C GLU A 210 -3.87 2.87 -15.09
N ASN A 211 -5.16 3.06 -15.35
CA ASN A 211 -5.61 3.70 -16.59
C ASN A 211 -5.07 5.14 -16.75
N ILE A 212 -5.02 5.91 -15.66
CA ILE A 212 -4.41 7.24 -15.63
C ILE A 212 -2.93 7.14 -16.00
N ARG A 213 -2.20 6.21 -15.37
CA ARG A 213 -0.78 5.96 -15.61
C ARG A 213 -0.51 5.60 -17.07
N VAL A 214 -1.22 4.61 -17.62
CA VAL A 214 -1.07 4.17 -19.02
C VAL A 214 -1.34 5.32 -19.98
N ARG A 215 -2.42 6.08 -19.78
CA ARG A 215 -2.76 7.23 -20.64
C ARG A 215 -1.71 8.33 -20.54
N ARG A 216 -1.17 8.59 -19.34
CA ARG A 216 -0.09 9.55 -19.15
C ARG A 216 1.15 9.13 -19.93
N ALA A 217 1.55 7.87 -19.82
CA ALA A 217 2.69 7.33 -20.56
C ALA A 217 2.52 7.44 -22.09
N LEU A 218 1.31 7.16 -22.59
CA LEU A 218 0.97 7.32 -24.01
C LEU A 218 1.04 8.79 -24.48
N LEU A 219 0.64 9.74 -23.63
CA LEU A 219 0.65 11.17 -23.93
C LEU A 219 2.04 11.81 -23.77
N THR A 220 2.84 11.37 -22.80
CA THR A 220 4.20 11.87 -22.58
C THR A 220 5.21 11.27 -23.56
N GLY A 221 4.80 10.32 -24.40
CA GLY A 221 5.61 9.85 -25.51
C GLY A 221 6.81 9.02 -25.09
N ASP A 222 6.68 8.20 -24.05
CA ASP A 222 7.61 7.05 -23.85
C ASP A 222 7.29 5.97 -24.90
N ARG A 223 7.42 6.35 -26.18
CA ARG A 223 7.54 5.42 -27.26
C ARG A 223 8.96 4.88 -27.18
N GLN A 224 9.11 3.58 -26.92
CA GLN A 224 10.34 2.93 -27.34
C GLN A 224 10.62 3.34 -28.80
N PRO A 225 11.82 3.85 -29.11
CA PRO A 225 12.13 4.31 -30.46
C PRO A 225 11.83 3.18 -31.44
N SER A 226 11.18 3.49 -32.56
CA SER A 226 10.82 2.48 -33.54
C SER A 226 12.09 1.77 -34.05
N ILE A 227 11.99 0.53 -34.52
CA ILE A 227 13.14 -0.20 -35.09
C ILE A 227 13.86 0.64 -36.16
N ARG A 228 13.12 1.47 -36.92
CA ARG A 228 13.69 2.39 -37.90
C ARG A 228 14.52 3.51 -37.26
N ASP A 229 14.06 4.06 -36.14
CA ASP A 229 14.77 5.11 -35.41
C ASP A 229 15.99 4.55 -34.68
N GLN A 230 15.87 3.32 -34.14
CA GLN A 230 17.00 2.57 -33.58
C GLN A 230 18.06 2.26 -34.64
N LEU A 231 17.66 1.80 -35.83
CA LEU A 231 18.58 1.57 -36.95
C LEU A 231 19.27 2.87 -37.39
N LYS A 232 18.54 3.99 -37.48
CA LYS A 232 19.15 5.29 -37.80
C LYS A 232 20.13 5.78 -36.73
N ALA A 233 19.82 5.59 -35.46
CA ALA A 233 20.70 5.95 -34.35
C ALA A 233 21.98 5.10 -34.38
N ALA A 234 21.85 3.78 -34.52
CA ALA A 234 22.98 2.87 -34.67
C ALA A 234 23.84 3.19 -35.91
N GLN A 235 23.21 3.62 -37.02
CA GLN A 235 23.92 4.01 -38.23
C GLN A 235 24.70 5.32 -38.03
N ARG A 236 24.13 6.30 -37.31
CA ARG A 236 24.83 7.55 -36.94
C ARG A 236 26.00 7.29 -36.01
N GLU A 237 25.80 6.47 -34.97
CA GLU A 237 26.89 6.09 -34.06
C GLU A 237 27.99 5.32 -34.79
N ALA A 238 27.64 4.43 -35.72
CA ALA A 238 28.62 3.71 -36.54
C ALA A 238 29.41 4.64 -37.49
N LEU A 239 28.79 5.71 -37.99
CA LEU A 239 29.43 6.75 -38.80
C LEU A 239 30.34 7.66 -37.95
N GLU A 240 29.91 8.02 -36.74
CA GLU A 240 30.72 8.82 -35.80
C GLU A 240 31.91 8.03 -35.23
N HIS A 241 31.76 6.72 -35.06
CA HIS A 241 32.84 5.81 -34.67
C HIS A 241 33.67 5.29 -35.86
N GLN A 242 33.38 5.72 -37.08
CA GLN A 242 34.19 5.42 -38.24
C GLN A 242 35.47 6.25 -38.19
N GLY A 243 36.51 5.70 -37.55
CA GLY A 243 37.85 6.26 -37.56
C GLY A 243 38.38 6.47 -38.98
N PRO A 244 39.37 7.36 -39.17
CA PRO A 244 39.88 7.74 -40.49
C PRO A 244 40.31 6.49 -41.28
N GLU A 245 39.89 6.42 -42.55
CA GLU A 245 40.21 5.32 -43.45
C GLU A 245 41.72 5.02 -43.42
N ALA A 246 42.05 3.76 -43.10
CA ALA A 246 43.44 3.30 -43.15
C ALA A 246 44.01 3.52 -44.55
N PRO A 247 45.27 4.01 -44.68
CA PRO A 247 45.84 4.35 -45.97
C PRO A 247 45.90 3.11 -46.86
N LYS A 248 45.32 3.21 -48.06
CA LYS A 248 45.33 2.17 -49.10
C LYS A 248 46.77 1.73 -49.37
N LYS A 249 47.10 0.48 -49.04
CA LYS A 249 48.34 -0.16 -49.49
C LYS A 249 48.32 -0.22 -51.01
N LYS A 250 49.21 0.54 -51.67
CA LYS A 250 49.49 0.36 -53.09
C LYS A 250 50.06 -1.05 -53.29
N ALA A 251 49.49 -1.79 -54.24
CA ALA A 251 50.03 -3.07 -54.68
C ALA A 251 51.45 -2.85 -55.24
N PRO A 252 52.39 -3.80 -55.01
CA PRO A 252 53.72 -3.69 -55.59
C PRO A 252 53.63 -3.82 -57.11
N ASP A 253 54.24 -2.86 -57.79
CA ASP A 253 54.41 -2.82 -59.24
C ASP A 253 55.26 -4.03 -59.68
N ARG A 254 54.65 -4.91 -60.48
CA ARG A 254 55.32 -6.07 -61.06
C ARG A 254 55.86 -5.64 -62.42
N GLY A 255 57.03 -5.01 -62.40
CA GLY A 255 57.78 -4.68 -63.62
C GLY A 255 58.04 -5.93 -64.46
N GLU A 256 57.61 -5.87 -65.72
CA GLU A 256 58.01 -6.79 -66.77
C GLU A 256 59.42 -6.41 -67.29
N ARG A 257 60.25 -7.43 -67.46
CA ARG A 257 61.49 -7.53 -68.27
C ARG A 257 62.73 -6.77 -67.83
#